data_AF-A0A536END9-F1
#
_entry.id   AF-A0A536END9-F1
#
_cell.length_a   1.000
_cell.length_b   1.000
_cell.length_c   1.000
_cell.angle_alpha   90.00
_cell.angle_beta   90.00
_cell.angle_gamma   90.00
#
_symmetry.space_group_name_H-M   'P 1'
#
loop_
_entity.id
_entity.type
_entity.pdbx_description
1 polymer ?
#
loop_
_entity_poly.entity_id
_entity_poly.type
_entity_poly.pdbx_seq_one_letter_code
_entity_poly.pdbx_strand_id
1 'polypeptide(L)'
;MRRVWVAIPCAVLTAACGAGSSPPTPTPTPAPPAPALIQVENLAAARPQSGLGAADVVYEYVTEGGISRFSAIFLHPPSTRVGPIRSARLVTIRLTQHYGAVLIYSGASTYVQQHVEQSGVPDRTSRSSTDHLALVGTNEQAPDHRTDDSELPGPHLIRRDADLDIRSRSQRVHTA
;
A
#
# COMPACT_ATOMS: atom_id res chain seq x y z
N MET A 1 -24.64 75.98 56.41
CA MET A 1 -24.32 75.44 55.07
C MET A 1 -25.49 74.58 54.62
N ARG A 2 -26.13 74.90 53.49
CA ARG A 2 -27.40 74.29 53.03
C ARG A 2 -27.08 73.20 52.02
N ARG A 3 -27.41 71.93 52.30
CA ARG A 3 -27.27 70.83 51.35
C ARG A 3 -28.53 70.74 50.50
N VAL A 4 -28.38 71.04 49.21
CA VAL A 4 -29.44 70.85 48.20
C VAL A 4 -29.40 69.39 47.76
N TRP A 5 -30.53 68.68 47.87
CA TRP A 5 -30.70 67.34 47.34
C TRP A 5 -31.33 67.44 45.95
N VAL A 6 -30.63 66.97 44.93
CA VAL A 6 -31.17 66.80 43.58
C VAL A 6 -31.62 65.34 43.47
N ALA A 7 -32.93 65.12 43.37
CA ALA A 7 -33.49 63.81 43.05
C ALA A 7 -33.34 63.58 41.54
N ILE A 8 -32.46 62.65 41.17
CA ILE A 8 -32.33 62.18 39.79
C ILE A 8 -33.46 61.16 39.58
N PRO A 9 -34.39 61.36 38.63
CA PRO A 9 -35.43 60.39 38.37
C PRO A 9 -34.80 59.14 37.73
N CYS A 10 -35.08 57.99 38.32
CA CYS A 10 -34.69 56.69 37.81
C CYS A 10 -35.54 56.40 36.57
N ALA A 11 -35.02 56.72 35.39
CA ALA A 11 -35.65 56.34 34.13
C ALA A 11 -35.52 54.82 33.97
N VAL A 12 -36.65 54.12 34.10
CA VAL A 12 -36.73 52.69 33.82
C VAL A 12 -36.62 52.51 32.30
N LEU A 13 -35.43 52.14 31.86
CA LEU A 13 -35.16 51.81 30.45
C LEU A 13 -35.71 50.40 30.18
N THR A 14 -36.85 50.31 29.50
CA THR A 14 -37.35 49.05 28.94
C THR A 14 -36.44 48.63 27.79
N ALA A 15 -35.51 47.72 28.05
CA ALA A 15 -34.71 47.06 27.04
C ALA A 15 -35.63 46.18 26.16
N ALA A 16 -35.90 46.61 24.94
CA ALA A 16 -36.45 45.76 23.91
C ALA A 16 -35.42 44.66 23.59
N CYS A 17 -35.74 43.42 23.93
CA CYS A 17 -34.96 42.25 23.53
C CYS A 17 -35.13 42.06 22.02
N GLY A 18 -34.28 42.72 21.24
CA GLY A 18 -34.09 42.39 19.84
C GLY A 18 -33.48 40.98 19.78
N ALA A 19 -34.16 40.06 19.11
CA ALA A 19 -33.65 38.73 18.85
C ALA A 19 -32.33 38.82 18.05
N GLY A 20 -31.21 38.82 18.76
CA GLY A 20 -29.89 38.66 18.17
C GLY A 20 -29.80 37.26 17.58
N SER A 21 -29.79 37.16 16.26
CA SER A 21 -29.48 35.92 15.55
C SER A 21 -28.09 35.45 16.00
N SER A 22 -28.00 34.26 16.58
CA SER A 22 -26.72 33.63 16.92
C SER A 22 -25.77 33.64 15.72
N PRO A 23 -24.46 33.87 15.91
CA PRO A 23 -23.49 33.73 14.83
C PRO A 23 -23.61 32.32 14.25
N PRO A 24 -23.50 32.17 12.91
CA PRO A 24 -23.54 30.84 12.30
C PRO A 24 -22.40 30.01 12.89
N THR A 25 -22.73 28.85 13.46
CA THR A 25 -21.74 27.85 13.87
C THR A 25 -20.79 27.62 12.70
N PRO A 26 -19.46 27.73 12.86
CA PRO A 26 -18.54 27.40 11.79
C PRO A 26 -18.77 25.93 11.45
N THR A 27 -19.31 25.68 10.25
CA THR A 27 -19.41 24.32 9.73
C THR A 27 -17.99 23.74 9.75
N PRO A 28 -17.76 22.56 10.37
CA PRO A 28 -16.44 21.95 10.36
C PRO A 28 -16.04 21.78 8.89
N THR A 29 -14.99 22.47 8.47
CA THR A 29 -14.42 22.26 7.14
C THR A 29 -13.95 20.80 7.11
N PRO A 30 -14.40 19.99 6.13
CA PRO A 30 -13.95 18.60 6.05
C PRO A 30 -12.43 18.59 5.95
N ALA A 31 -11.79 17.78 6.82
CA ALA A 31 -10.35 17.62 6.79
C ALA A 31 -9.90 17.13 5.41
N PRO A 32 -8.74 17.59 4.89
CA PRO A 32 -8.24 17.09 3.63
C PRO A 32 -8.04 15.58 3.70
N PRO A 33 -8.28 14.84 2.59
CA PRO A 33 -8.04 13.41 2.55
C PRO A 33 -6.58 13.12 2.88
N ALA A 34 -6.35 12.05 3.65
CA ALA A 34 -4.99 11.61 3.94
C ALA A 34 -4.27 11.24 2.63
N PRO A 35 -2.95 11.52 2.51
CA PRO A 35 -2.17 11.07 1.38
C PRO A 35 -2.23 9.54 1.21
N ALA A 36 -2.05 9.03 0.00
CA ALA A 36 -1.98 7.61 -0.29
C ALA A 36 -0.56 7.22 -0.69
N LEU A 37 -0.06 6.12 -0.15
CA LEU A 37 1.20 5.49 -0.57
C LEU A 37 0.90 4.12 -1.16
N ILE A 38 1.11 3.98 -2.47
CA ILE A 38 0.77 2.78 -3.24
C ILE A 38 2.03 2.04 -3.65
N GLN A 39 2.09 0.75 -3.33
CA GLN A 39 3.16 -0.13 -3.80
C GLN A 39 2.89 -0.58 -5.24
N VAL A 40 3.81 -0.29 -6.15
CA VAL A 40 3.68 -0.60 -7.59
C VAL A 40 4.84 -1.47 -8.07
N GLU A 41 4.52 -2.41 -8.96
CA GLU A 41 5.50 -3.30 -9.58
C GLU A 41 6.45 -2.59 -10.56
N ASN A 42 7.72 -3.04 -10.60
CA ASN A 42 8.67 -2.64 -11.64
C ASN A 42 9.35 -3.81 -12.38
N LEU A 43 8.79 -5.02 -12.33
CA LEU A 43 9.22 -6.11 -13.21
C LEU A 43 9.06 -5.71 -14.68
N ALA A 44 9.98 -6.16 -15.55
CA ALA A 44 9.93 -5.87 -16.98
C ALA A 44 8.60 -6.32 -17.62
N ALA A 45 8.05 -7.47 -17.19
CA ALA A 45 6.78 -8.00 -17.65
C ALA A 45 5.54 -7.21 -17.18
N ALA A 46 5.67 -6.39 -16.15
CA ALA A 46 4.57 -5.60 -15.59
C ALA A 46 4.47 -4.19 -16.21
N ARG A 47 5.37 -3.87 -17.14
CA ARG A 47 5.38 -2.57 -17.83
C ARG A 47 4.43 -2.61 -19.03
N PRO A 48 3.68 -1.53 -19.31
CA PRO A 48 3.68 -0.25 -18.61
C PRO A 48 2.85 -0.23 -17.31
N GLN A 49 3.33 0.51 -16.31
CA GLN A 49 2.55 0.80 -15.10
C GLN A 49 1.41 1.79 -15.40
N SER A 50 0.30 1.63 -14.68
CA SER A 50 -0.84 2.55 -14.72
C SER A 50 -0.74 3.57 -13.59
N GLY A 51 -1.07 4.84 -13.87
CA GLY A 51 -1.23 5.90 -12.86
C GLY A 51 0.06 6.42 -12.21
N LEU A 52 1.23 5.88 -12.56
CA LEU A 52 2.51 6.30 -11.98
C LEU A 52 2.87 7.77 -12.30
N GLY A 53 2.48 8.26 -13.47
CA GLY A 53 2.72 9.65 -13.88
C GLY A 53 1.85 10.70 -13.17
N ALA A 54 0.82 10.27 -12.42
CA ALA A 54 -0.01 11.15 -11.62
C ALA A 54 0.47 11.23 -10.15
N ALA A 55 1.54 10.51 -9.78
CA ALA A 55 2.09 10.53 -8.44
C ALA A 55 2.89 11.81 -8.19
N ASP A 56 2.76 12.37 -6.98
CA ASP A 56 3.52 13.55 -6.57
C ASP A 56 4.98 13.21 -6.27
N VAL A 57 5.21 12.03 -5.67
CA VAL A 57 6.56 11.51 -5.37
C VAL A 57 6.61 10.02 -5.68
N VAL A 58 7.69 9.57 -6.33
CA VAL A 58 7.93 8.16 -6.60
C VAL A 58 9.30 7.78 -6.03
N TYR A 59 9.31 6.81 -5.13
CA TYR A 59 10.54 6.19 -4.65
C TYR A 59 10.77 4.86 -5.37
N GLU A 60 11.97 4.67 -5.91
CA GLU A 60 12.44 3.38 -6.39
C GLU A 60 13.48 2.82 -5.43
N TYR A 61 13.32 1.56 -5.06
CA TYR A 61 14.34 0.84 -4.28
C TYR A 61 14.39 -0.63 -4.68
N VAL A 62 15.56 -1.24 -4.51
CA VAL A 62 15.81 -2.66 -4.80
C VAL A 62 15.16 -3.52 -3.72
N THR A 63 14.53 -4.61 -4.15
CA THR A 63 13.88 -5.59 -3.27
C THR A 63 14.50 -6.98 -3.45
N GLU A 64 13.72 -8.06 -3.24
CA GLU A 64 14.20 -9.42 -3.42
C GLU A 64 14.61 -9.70 -4.87
N GLY A 65 15.65 -10.50 -5.05
CA GLY A 65 16.06 -10.99 -6.38
C GLY A 65 16.62 -9.91 -7.31
N GLY A 66 17.04 -8.75 -6.78
CA GLY A 66 17.61 -7.67 -7.60
C GLY A 66 16.57 -6.88 -8.40
N ILE A 67 15.28 -7.07 -8.12
CA ILE A 67 14.18 -6.38 -8.78
C ILE A 67 13.79 -5.17 -7.95
N SER A 68 13.62 -4.00 -8.58
CA SER A 68 13.14 -2.81 -7.90
C SER A 68 11.62 -2.75 -7.79
N ARG A 69 11.12 -1.95 -6.85
CA ARG A 69 9.70 -1.62 -6.70
C ARG A 69 9.53 -0.12 -6.57
N PHE A 70 8.36 0.36 -6.96
CA PHE A 70 7.99 1.75 -6.80
C PHE A 70 7.06 1.93 -5.60
N SER A 71 7.33 2.96 -4.79
CA SER A 71 6.36 3.51 -3.83
C SER A 71 5.91 4.86 -4.35
N ALA A 72 4.69 4.89 -4.88
CA ALA A 72 4.06 6.08 -5.42
C ALA A 72 3.24 6.77 -4.33
N ILE A 73 3.51 8.04 -4.10
CA ILE A 73 2.83 8.87 -3.10
C ILE A 73 1.94 9.86 -3.83
N PHE A 74 0.69 9.91 -3.39
CA PHE A 74 -0.33 10.83 -3.87
C PHE A 74 -0.81 11.66 -2.69
N LEU A 75 -0.54 12.96 -2.70
CA LEU A 75 -1.02 13.91 -1.70
C LEU A 75 -2.53 14.15 -1.82
N HIS A 76 -3.07 13.89 -3.02
CA HIS A 76 -4.49 13.93 -3.33
C HIS A 76 -4.95 12.56 -3.85
N PRO A 77 -6.25 12.20 -3.72
CA PRO A 77 -6.76 10.97 -4.28
C PRO A 77 -6.42 10.85 -5.79
N PRO A 78 -5.82 9.74 -6.24
CA PRO A 78 -5.48 9.56 -7.65
C PRO A 78 -6.76 9.57 -8.50
N SER A 79 -6.72 10.22 -9.66
CA SER A 79 -7.85 10.29 -10.61
C SER A 79 -7.92 9.10 -11.57
N THR A 80 -6.84 8.33 -11.66
CA THR A 80 -6.68 7.21 -12.59
C THR A 80 -6.32 5.92 -11.86
N ARG A 81 -6.54 4.78 -12.54
CA ARG A 81 -6.15 3.47 -11.99
C ARG A 81 -4.63 3.40 -11.76
N VAL A 82 -4.21 3.05 -10.55
CA VAL A 82 -2.80 2.84 -10.18
C VAL A 82 -2.51 1.35 -10.00
N GLY A 83 -1.44 0.86 -10.64
CA GLY A 83 -1.02 -0.54 -10.52
C GLY A 83 -0.05 -0.96 -11.64
N PRO A 84 0.40 -2.23 -11.66
CA PRO A 84 0.02 -3.34 -10.78
C PRO A 84 0.48 -3.17 -9.33
N ILE A 85 -0.39 -3.46 -8.35
CA ILE A 85 -0.07 -3.29 -6.93
C ILE A 85 0.78 -4.47 -6.45
N ARG A 86 1.79 -4.19 -5.62
CA ARG A 86 2.67 -5.22 -5.06
C ARG A 86 2.86 -5.10 -3.56
N SER A 87 3.69 -5.99 -3.05
CA SER A 87 3.81 -6.22 -1.62
C SER A 87 4.50 -5.08 -0.87
N ALA A 88 4.08 -4.86 0.37
CA ALA A 88 4.71 -3.89 1.28
C ALA A 88 6.10 -4.34 1.73
N ARG A 89 6.94 -3.37 2.10
CA ARG A 89 8.31 -3.58 2.60
C ARG A 89 8.55 -2.70 3.82
N LEU A 90 9.60 -2.96 4.60
CA LEU A 90 9.87 -2.16 5.82
C LEU A 90 10.03 -0.66 5.54
N VAL A 91 10.62 -0.32 4.40
CA VAL A 91 10.76 1.08 3.97
C VAL A 91 9.40 1.75 3.76
N THR A 92 8.38 1.00 3.31
CA THR A 92 7.06 1.56 3.01
C THR A 92 6.39 2.02 4.30
N ILE A 93 6.57 1.29 5.40
CA ILE A 93 6.08 1.68 6.73
C ILE A 93 6.66 3.03 7.14
N ARG A 94 7.98 3.21 6.97
CA ARG A 94 8.66 4.47 7.32
C ARG A 94 8.22 5.63 6.44
N LEU A 95 8.07 5.39 5.13
CA LEU A 95 7.54 6.40 4.22
C LEU A 95 6.09 6.77 4.58
N THR A 96 5.24 5.78 4.85
CA THR A 96 3.85 6.02 5.26
C THR A 96 3.78 6.87 6.53
N GLN A 97 4.61 6.59 7.54
CA GLN A 97 4.72 7.40 8.76
C GLN A 97 5.19 8.83 8.46
N HIS A 98 6.18 8.99 7.59
CA HIS A 98 6.75 10.31 7.25
C HIS A 98 5.73 11.21 6.56
N TYR A 99 4.93 10.65 5.65
CA TYR A 99 3.93 11.39 4.88
C TYR A 99 2.55 11.43 5.54
N GLY A 100 2.34 10.76 6.67
CA GLY A 100 1.01 10.59 7.26
C GLY A 100 0.02 9.93 6.30
N ALA A 101 0.51 9.03 5.45
CA ALA A 101 -0.24 8.45 4.36
C ALA A 101 -1.01 7.19 4.79
N VAL A 102 -1.92 6.73 3.93
CA VAL A 102 -2.52 5.39 3.98
C VAL A 102 -1.71 4.45 3.08
N LEU A 103 -1.24 3.34 3.64
CA LEU A 103 -0.45 2.33 2.92
C LEU A 103 -1.36 1.41 2.11
N ILE A 104 -1.17 1.37 0.78
CA ILE A 104 -1.93 0.53 -0.15
C ILE A 104 -1.00 -0.49 -0.80
N TYR A 105 -1.28 -1.79 -0.61
CA TYR A 105 -0.38 -2.86 -1.03
C TYR A 105 -1.11 -4.19 -1.27
N SER A 106 -0.43 -5.13 -1.94
CA SER A 106 -0.92 -6.50 -2.18
C SER A 106 0.05 -7.51 -1.57
N GLY A 107 -0.26 -7.90 -0.32
CA GLY A 107 0.49 -8.87 0.47
C GLY A 107 1.80 -8.34 1.07
N ALA A 108 2.34 -9.04 2.05
CA ALA A 108 3.63 -8.72 2.67
C ALA A 108 4.23 -10.01 3.21
N SER A 109 5.53 -10.04 3.50
CA SER A 109 6.08 -11.14 4.30
C SER A 109 5.47 -11.08 5.70
N THR A 110 5.38 -12.22 6.39
CA THR A 110 4.85 -12.28 7.77
C THR A 110 5.56 -11.28 8.69
N TYR A 111 6.89 -11.16 8.55
CA TYR A 111 7.68 -10.19 9.27
C TYR A 111 7.24 -8.74 8.99
N VAL A 112 7.06 -8.35 7.73
CA VAL A 112 6.62 -6.99 7.38
C VAL A 112 5.19 -6.74 7.82
N GLN A 113 4.30 -7.71 7.68
CA GLN A 113 2.90 -7.61 8.11
C GLN A 113 2.80 -7.30 9.62
N GLN A 114 3.56 -8.03 10.44
CA GLN A 114 3.65 -7.76 11.89
C GLN A 114 4.14 -6.34 12.18
N HIS A 115 5.11 -5.84 11.42
CA HIS A 115 5.60 -4.47 11.60
C HIS A 115 4.59 -3.42 11.15
N VAL A 116 3.80 -3.67 10.11
CA VAL A 116 2.69 -2.79 9.71
C VAL A 116 1.69 -2.69 10.85
N GLU A 117 1.25 -3.82 11.41
CA GLU A 117 0.31 -3.88 12.53
C GLU A 117 0.84 -3.19 13.78
N GLN A 118 2.10 -3.45 14.14
CA GLN A 118 2.77 -2.80 15.29
C GLN A 118 2.97 -1.30 15.10
N SER A 119 3.15 -0.84 13.85
CA SER A 119 3.40 0.57 13.56
C SER A 119 2.15 1.45 13.66
N GLY A 120 0.95 0.84 13.67
CA GLY A 120 -0.32 1.56 13.72
C GLY A 120 -0.61 2.43 12.49
N VAL A 121 0.11 2.25 11.38
CA VAL A 121 -0.14 2.99 10.15
C VAL A 121 -1.47 2.55 9.54
N PRO A 122 -2.30 3.47 9.03
CA PRO A 122 -3.52 3.10 8.33
C PRO A 122 -3.15 2.38 7.03
N ASP A 123 -3.69 1.18 6.83
CA ASP A 123 -3.33 0.34 5.70
C ASP A 123 -4.56 -0.25 4.98
N ARG A 124 -4.40 -0.55 3.69
CA ARG A 124 -5.43 -1.12 2.81
C ARG A 124 -4.79 -2.20 1.95
N THR A 125 -5.22 -3.44 2.14
CA THR A 125 -4.77 -4.58 1.34
C THR A 125 -5.72 -4.86 0.18
N SER A 126 -5.19 -5.13 -1.01
CA SER A 126 -6.00 -5.40 -2.21
C SER A 126 -6.84 -6.68 -2.14
N ARG A 127 -6.75 -7.46 -1.04
CA ARG A 127 -7.60 -8.64 -0.79
C ARG A 127 -8.96 -8.29 -0.19
N SER A 128 -9.13 -7.07 0.34
CA SER A 128 -10.41 -6.61 0.87
C SER A 128 -11.20 -5.97 -0.26
N SER A 129 -12.13 -6.73 -0.84
CA SER A 129 -12.84 -6.45 -2.09
C SER A 129 -13.98 -5.43 -1.96
N THR A 130 -14.00 -4.58 -0.93
CA THR A 130 -15.11 -3.65 -0.70
C THR A 130 -14.55 -2.27 -0.36
N ASP A 131 -15.09 -1.25 -1.03
CA ASP A 131 -14.90 0.19 -0.86
C ASP A 131 -13.76 0.89 -1.63
N HIS A 132 -14.19 1.81 -2.51
CA HIS A 132 -13.50 2.94 -3.16
C HIS A 132 -12.17 2.70 -3.90
N LEU A 133 -11.59 1.50 -3.82
CA LEU A 133 -10.37 1.05 -4.49
C LEU A 133 -10.59 0.69 -5.98
N ALA A 134 -11.64 1.20 -6.64
CA ALA A 134 -11.87 0.96 -8.08
C ALA A 134 -10.76 1.58 -8.97
N LEU A 135 -9.99 2.52 -8.42
CA LEU A 135 -8.83 3.17 -9.05
C LEU A 135 -7.50 2.49 -8.67
N VAL A 136 -7.53 1.29 -8.10
CA VAL A 136 -6.35 0.59 -7.61
C VAL A 136 -6.43 -0.82 -8.17
N GLY A 137 -5.62 -1.06 -9.19
CA GLY A 137 -5.74 -2.26 -10.00
C GLY A 137 -5.06 -3.47 -9.40
N THR A 138 -5.84 -4.47 -9.00
CA THR A 138 -5.33 -5.83 -8.88
C THR A 138 -4.98 -6.34 -10.29
N ASN A 139 -3.80 -6.95 -10.42
CA ASN A 139 -3.49 -7.82 -11.53
C ASN A 139 -3.42 -9.23 -10.94
N GLU A 140 -4.57 -9.91 -10.90
CA GLU A 140 -4.66 -11.32 -10.48
C GLU A 140 -4.28 -12.32 -11.59
N GLN A 141 -3.67 -11.88 -12.69
CA GLN A 141 -3.20 -12.78 -13.74
C GLN A 141 -1.71 -12.60 -14.01
N ALA A 142 -0.90 -13.06 -13.06
CA ALA A 142 0.27 -13.86 -13.43
C ALA A 142 -0.08 -15.29 -13.01
N PRO A 143 -0.16 -16.27 -13.94
CA PRO A 143 -0.39 -17.64 -13.56
C PRO A 143 0.71 -18.05 -12.58
N ASP A 144 0.29 -18.44 -11.39
CA ASP A 144 1.12 -19.10 -10.39
C ASP A 144 1.68 -20.36 -11.06
N HIS A 145 2.92 -20.30 -11.54
CA HIS A 145 3.64 -21.52 -11.94
C HIS A 145 4.04 -22.26 -10.66
N ARG A 146 3.04 -22.74 -9.91
CA ARG A 146 3.17 -23.93 -9.10
C ARG A 146 3.45 -25.06 -10.09
N THR A 147 4.72 -25.38 -10.30
CA THR A 147 5.06 -26.76 -10.66
C THR A 147 4.61 -27.61 -9.49
N ASP A 148 3.46 -28.25 -9.65
CA ASP A 148 3.12 -29.42 -8.86
C ASP A 148 4.08 -30.53 -9.31
N ASP A 149 5.22 -30.66 -8.63
CA ASP A 149 6.22 -31.71 -8.86
C ASP A 149 5.75 -33.05 -8.25
N SER A 150 4.48 -33.41 -8.49
CA SER A 150 3.84 -34.61 -7.94
C SER A 150 3.09 -35.43 -8.99
N GLU A 151 3.46 -35.36 -10.27
CA GLU A 151 3.04 -36.35 -11.26
C GLU A 151 4.14 -36.55 -12.30
N LEU A 152 5.01 -37.55 -12.05
CA LEU A 152 5.89 -38.13 -13.06
C LEU A 152 5.07 -39.13 -13.90
N PRO A 153 4.75 -38.86 -15.18
CA PRO A 153 4.37 -39.93 -16.10
C PRO A 153 5.65 -40.65 -16.56
N GLY A 154 5.66 -41.97 -16.41
CA GLY A 154 6.78 -42.86 -16.71
C GLY A 154 7.29 -42.83 -18.16
N PRO A 155 8.43 -43.48 -18.41
CA PRO A 155 9.29 -43.21 -19.56
C PRO A 155 8.72 -43.76 -20.87
N HIS A 156 8.47 -42.87 -21.83
CA HIS A 156 8.32 -43.24 -23.24
C HIS A 156 9.67 -43.69 -23.80
N LEU A 157 9.74 -45.00 -24.10
CA LEU A 157 10.75 -45.65 -24.91
C LEU A 157 11.10 -44.81 -26.15
N ILE A 158 12.35 -44.35 -26.24
CA ILE A 158 13.00 -44.09 -27.52
C ILE A 158 14.21 -45.02 -27.60
N ARG A 159 14.06 -46.08 -28.41
CA ARG A 159 15.16 -46.89 -28.91
C ARG A 159 16.14 -45.97 -29.65
N ARG A 160 17.37 -45.92 -29.17
CA ARG A 160 18.54 -45.66 -30.01
C ARG A 160 19.57 -46.70 -29.67
N ASP A 161 19.75 -47.60 -30.63
CA ASP A 161 20.84 -48.55 -30.70
C ASP A 161 22.16 -47.77 -30.68
N ALA A 162 23.01 -48.10 -29.70
CA ALA A 162 24.45 -47.94 -29.79
C ALA A 162 25.08 -48.86 -28.76
N ASP A 163 25.57 -49.99 -29.26
CA ASP A 163 26.72 -50.70 -28.73
C ASP A 163 27.71 -49.74 -28.06
N LEU A 164 28.09 -50.04 -26.82
CA LEU A 164 29.46 -49.88 -26.31
C LEU A 164 29.58 -50.56 -24.94
N ASP A 165 29.91 -51.84 -25.05
CA ASP A 165 30.81 -52.63 -24.20
C ASP A 165 31.64 -51.82 -23.19
N ILE A 166 31.37 -51.99 -21.89
CA ILE A 166 32.37 -51.95 -20.81
C ILE A 166 31.90 -52.93 -19.73
N ARG A 167 32.45 -54.15 -19.83
CA ARG A 167 32.49 -55.10 -18.73
C ARG A 167 33.24 -54.45 -17.56
N SER A 168 32.55 -54.19 -16.46
CA SER A 168 33.17 -53.83 -15.18
C SER A 168 33.96 -55.03 -14.66
N ARG A 169 35.23 -55.07 -15.09
CA ARG A 169 36.28 -55.95 -14.59
C ARG A 169 36.65 -55.50 -13.18
N SER A 170 35.78 -55.81 -12.22
CA SER A 170 36.13 -55.77 -10.80
C SER A 170 37.05 -56.95 -10.49
N GLN A 171 38.17 -56.65 -9.85
CA GLN A 171 39.24 -57.51 -9.31
C GLN A 171 40.56 -57.50 -10.09
N ARG A 172 41.44 -56.58 -9.68
CA ARG A 172 42.83 -56.85 -9.30
C ARG A 172 43.43 -55.57 -8.70
N VAL A 173 43.54 -55.53 -7.38
CA VAL A 173 44.53 -54.69 -6.70
C VAL A 173 45.44 -55.65 -5.94
N HIS A 174 46.69 -55.70 -6.38
CA HIS A 174 47.81 -56.33 -5.72
C HIS A 174 49.05 -55.50 -6.06
N THR A 175 50.07 -55.65 -5.22
CA THR A 175 51.40 -54.99 -5.16
C THR A 175 51.40 -53.79 -4.20
N ALA A 176 52.27 -53.69 -3.20
CA ALA A 176 53.57 -54.34 -2.98
C ALA A 176 53.69 -55.00 -1.60
#